data_AF-A0A374W822-F1
#
_entry.id   AF-A0A374W822-F1
#
_cell.length_a   1.000
_cell.length_b   1.000
_cell.length_c   1.000
_cell.angle_alpha   90.00
_cell.angle_beta   90.00
_cell.angle_gamma   90.00
#
_symmetry.space_group_name_H-M   'P 1'
#
loop_
_entity.id
_entity.type
_entity.pdbx_description
1 polymer ?
#
loop_
_entity_poly.entity_id
_entity_poly.type
_entity_poly.pdbx_seq_one_letter_code
_entity_poly.pdbx_strand_id
1 'polypeptide(L)'
;MGEIADSLISGEFDYITGEYLGEAVGYPRTHVYGRREYMPPVEKKPTSKANVCISNMCKDRGFDNREKVELVAKFLYSKGYKQLPNLSHQYKIIHSQYKNNFRKFLIEQMELKNKSL
;
A
#
# COMPACT_ATOMS: atom_id res chain seq x y z
N MET A 1 36.77 10.46 -31.47
CA MET A 1 37.09 10.78 -30.06
C MET A 1 38.16 11.85 -30.08
N GLY A 2 37.80 13.11 -29.84
CA GLY A 2 38.72 14.26 -29.93
C GLY A 2 38.05 15.64 -29.85
N GLU A 3 36.73 15.72 -29.98
CA GLU A 3 36.00 16.99 -30.15
C GLU A 3 36.22 18.00 -29.00
N ILE A 4 36.42 17.53 -27.76
CA ILE A 4 36.61 18.42 -26.60
C ILE A 4 38.03 19.01 -26.57
N ALA A 5 39.04 18.27 -27.04
CA ALA A 5 40.43 18.73 -27.02
C ALA A 5 40.68 19.81 -28.07
N ASP A 6 40.08 19.65 -29.26
CA ASP A 6 40.18 20.64 -30.34
C ASP A 6 39.44 21.94 -29.99
N SER A 7 38.26 21.86 -29.33
CA SER A 7 37.52 23.06 -28.88
C SER A 7 38.18 23.80 -27.70
N LEU A 8 39.02 23.13 -26.91
CA LEU A 8 39.83 23.79 -25.87
C LEU A 8 40.99 24.60 -26.48
N ILE A 9 41.59 24.09 -27.55
CA ILE A 9 42.72 24.73 -28.25
C ILE A 9 42.23 25.88 -29.14
N SER A 10 41.01 25.78 -29.70
CA SER A 10 40.39 26.82 -30.53
C SER A 10 39.88 28.05 -29.75
N GLY A 11 39.81 27.98 -28.42
CA GLY A 11 39.32 29.05 -27.56
C GLY A 11 37.79 29.08 -27.40
N GLU A 12 37.08 28.02 -27.83
CA GLU A 12 35.63 27.88 -27.63
C GLU A 12 35.24 27.47 -26.21
N PHE A 13 36.18 26.94 -25.42
CA PHE A 13 36.00 26.62 -24.01
C PHE A 13 37.02 27.37 -23.14
N ASP A 14 36.57 27.87 -21.99
CA ASP A 14 37.47 28.43 -20.98
C ASP A 14 38.28 27.30 -20.31
N TYR A 15 39.61 27.41 -20.34
CA TYR A 15 40.53 26.44 -19.76
C TYR A 15 40.43 26.37 -18.23
N ILE A 16 40.04 27.45 -17.56
CA ILE A 16 40.03 27.51 -16.08
C ILE A 16 38.72 26.97 -15.51
N THR A 17 37.59 27.37 -16.08
CA THR A 17 36.26 26.97 -15.59
C THR A 17 35.67 25.78 -16.35
N GLY A 18 36.17 25.48 -17.54
CA GLY A 18 35.62 24.44 -18.42
C GLY A 18 34.29 24.84 -19.09
N GLU A 19 33.91 26.11 -19.02
CA GLU A 19 32.64 26.60 -19.60
C GLU A 19 32.78 26.90 -21.10
N TYR A 20 31.72 26.61 -21.86
CA TYR A 20 31.65 26.89 -23.30
C TYR A 20 31.40 28.38 -23.54
N LEU A 21 32.32 29.03 -24.24
CA LEU A 21 32.32 30.46 -24.59
C LEU A 21 31.76 30.74 -26.00
N GLY A 22 31.45 29.71 -26.79
CA GLY A 22 30.91 29.84 -28.14
C GLY A 22 29.44 30.29 -28.20
N GLU A 23 28.95 30.59 -29.41
CA GLU A 23 27.55 30.97 -29.64
C GLU A 23 26.56 29.93 -29.09
N ALA A 24 25.41 30.39 -28.59
CA ALA A 24 24.40 29.53 -27.97
C ALA A 24 23.82 28.52 -28.98
N VAL A 25 24.42 27.33 -29.05
CA VAL A 25 23.90 26.21 -29.86
C VAL A 25 22.85 25.46 -29.04
N GLY A 26 21.59 25.52 -29.47
CA GLY A 26 20.47 24.86 -28.82
C GLY A 26 20.48 23.35 -29.05
N TYR A 27 21.31 22.59 -28.33
CA TYR A 27 21.13 21.14 -28.26
C TYR A 27 19.84 20.84 -27.50
N PRO A 28 18.90 20.07 -28.07
CA PRO A 28 17.69 19.69 -27.34
C PRO A 28 18.10 18.88 -26.11
N ARG A 29 18.04 19.50 -24.93
CA ARG A 29 18.14 18.78 -23.66
C ARG A 29 17.00 17.78 -23.65
N THR A 30 17.33 16.50 -23.62
CA THR A 30 16.34 15.45 -23.44
C THR A 30 15.77 15.64 -22.04
N HIS A 31 14.65 16.36 -21.95
CA HIS A 31 13.84 16.32 -20.75
C HIS A 31 13.36 14.87 -20.65
N VAL A 32 13.99 14.09 -19.78
CA VAL A 32 13.38 12.86 -19.28
C VAL A 32 12.14 13.34 -18.53
N TYR A 33 11.04 13.53 -19.26
CA TYR A 33 9.72 13.46 -18.69
C TYR A 33 9.74 12.19 -17.88
N GLY A 34 9.69 12.35 -16.54
CA GLY A 34 9.83 11.26 -15.59
C GLY A 34 9.05 10.09 -16.11
N ARG A 35 9.79 9.12 -16.68
CA ARG A 35 9.20 7.87 -17.12
C ARG A 35 8.53 7.41 -15.84
N ARG A 36 7.20 7.27 -15.84
CA ARG A 36 6.57 6.38 -14.89
C ARG A 36 7.20 5.04 -15.23
N GLU A 37 8.35 4.78 -14.63
CA GLU A 37 8.97 3.48 -14.63
C GLU A 37 7.83 2.56 -14.27
N TYR A 38 7.58 1.60 -15.16
CA TYR A 38 6.65 0.53 -14.90
C TYR A 38 7.10 -0.10 -13.58
N MET A 39 6.50 0.33 -12.47
CA MET A 39 6.71 -0.33 -11.20
C MET A 39 6.07 -1.69 -11.39
N PRO A 40 6.85 -2.79 -11.31
CA PRO A 40 6.26 -4.11 -11.36
C PRO A 40 5.18 -4.18 -10.27
N PRO A 41 4.02 -4.80 -10.55
CA PRO A 41 2.98 -4.96 -9.54
C PRO A 41 3.62 -5.51 -8.27
N VAL A 42 3.54 -4.75 -7.17
CA VAL A 42 4.06 -5.21 -5.87
C VAL A 42 3.41 -6.55 -5.59
N GLU A 43 4.19 -7.62 -5.61
CA GLU A 43 3.73 -8.97 -5.30
C GLU A 43 3.22 -8.96 -3.85
N LYS A 44 1.90 -8.81 -3.72
CA LYS A 44 1.25 -8.79 -2.40
C LYS A 44 1.48 -10.18 -1.81
N LYS A 45 2.16 -10.22 -0.66
CA LYS A 45 2.33 -11.44 0.12
C LYS A 45 1.01 -12.19 0.20
N PRO A 46 1.00 -13.53 0.05
CA PRO A 46 -0.21 -14.32 0.08
C PRO A 46 -1.02 -13.98 1.33
N THR A 47 -2.26 -13.55 1.14
CA THR A 47 -3.14 -13.15 2.24
C THR A 47 -3.39 -14.38 3.11
N SER A 48 -3.30 -14.19 4.43
CA SER A 48 -3.48 -15.32 5.36
C SER A 48 -4.87 -15.93 5.20
N LYS A 49 -4.99 -17.26 5.31
CA LYS A 49 -6.29 -17.97 5.24
C LYS A 49 -7.31 -17.38 6.22
N ALA A 50 -6.86 -16.98 7.40
CA ALA A 50 -7.68 -16.30 8.40
C ALA A 50 -8.20 -14.95 7.89
N ASN A 51 -7.34 -14.11 7.32
CA ASN A 51 -7.74 -12.79 6.80
C ASN A 51 -8.81 -12.91 5.72
N VAL A 52 -8.64 -13.87 4.81
CA VAL A 52 -9.61 -14.15 3.73
C VAL A 52 -10.93 -14.62 4.34
N CYS A 53 -10.88 -15.61 5.25
CA CYS A 53 -12.08 -16.15 5.87
C CYS A 53 -12.87 -15.09 6.67
N ILE A 54 -12.21 -14.32 7.55
CA ILE A 54 -12.86 -13.26 8.32
C ILE A 54 -13.42 -12.18 7.38
N SER A 55 -12.66 -11.77 6.36
CA SER A 55 -13.12 -10.74 5.42
C SER A 55 -14.33 -11.20 4.62
N ASN A 56 -14.35 -12.44 4.13
CA ASN A 56 -15.51 -12.99 3.42
C ASN A 56 -16.72 -13.07 4.35
N MET A 57 -16.57 -13.60 5.58
CA MET A 57 -17.68 -13.67 6.54
C MET A 57 -18.31 -12.30 6.85
N CYS A 58 -17.52 -11.22 6.87
CA CYS A 58 -18.05 -9.88 7.10
C CYS A 58 -18.70 -9.31 5.82
N LYS A 59 -18.07 -9.48 4.66
CA LYS A 59 -18.60 -9.03 3.37
C LYS A 59 -19.92 -9.70 3.00
N ASP A 60 -20.03 -11.01 3.21
CA ASP A 60 -21.24 -11.80 2.92
C ASP A 60 -22.47 -11.31 3.70
N ARG A 61 -22.24 -10.56 4.79
CA ARG A 61 -23.28 -9.98 5.65
C ARG A 61 -23.46 -8.47 5.48
N GLY A 62 -22.78 -7.87 4.49
CA GLY A 62 -22.88 -6.44 4.19
C GLY A 62 -22.12 -5.53 5.15
N PHE A 63 -21.10 -6.05 5.85
CA PHE A 63 -20.26 -5.21 6.71
C PHE A 63 -19.07 -4.62 5.93
N ASP A 64 -18.86 -3.33 6.13
CA ASP A 64 -17.72 -2.61 5.54
C ASP A 64 -16.40 -2.98 6.22
N ASN A 65 -15.28 -2.62 5.59
CA ASN A 65 -13.95 -2.88 6.14
C ASN A 65 -13.72 -2.20 7.50
N ARG A 66 -14.31 -1.02 7.74
CA ARG A 66 -14.23 -0.31 9.01
C ARG A 66 -15.03 -1.03 10.09
N GLU A 67 -16.30 -1.34 9.79
CA GLU A 67 -17.19 -2.09 10.68
C GLU A 67 -16.59 -3.46 11.04
N LYS A 68 -15.96 -4.15 10.08
CA LYS A 68 -15.26 -5.41 10.33
C LYS A 68 -14.22 -5.30 11.45
N VAL A 69 -13.39 -4.24 11.44
CA VAL A 69 -12.34 -4.06 12.46
C VAL A 69 -12.98 -3.81 13.83
N GLU A 70 -14.02 -2.98 13.87
CA GLU A 70 -14.76 -2.67 15.10
C GLU A 70 -15.47 -3.91 15.66
N LEU A 71 -16.11 -4.71 14.82
CA LEU A 71 -16.79 -5.95 15.19
C LEU A 71 -15.83 -7.01 15.75
N VAL A 72 -14.65 -7.14 15.11
CA VAL A 72 -13.60 -8.04 15.58
C VAL A 72 -13.06 -7.61 16.93
N ALA A 73 -12.82 -6.31 17.12
CA ALA A 73 -12.41 -5.77 18.42
C ALA A 73 -13.49 -6.00 19.48
N LYS A 74 -14.75 -5.63 19.21
CA LYS A 74 -15.89 -5.81 20.12
C LYS A 74 -16.08 -7.27 20.53
N PHE A 75 -15.94 -8.19 19.58
CA PHE A 75 -16.01 -9.63 19.85
C PHE A 75 -14.88 -10.10 20.78
N LEU A 76 -13.64 -9.67 20.54
CA LEU A 76 -12.50 -10.06 21.38
C LEU A 76 -12.57 -9.43 22.78
N TYR A 77 -13.04 -8.19 22.89
CA TYR A 77 -13.32 -7.58 24.20
C TYR A 77 -14.39 -8.36 24.96
N SER A 78 -15.47 -8.80 24.31
CA SER A 78 -16.48 -9.69 24.90
C SER A 78 -15.91 -11.02 25.38
N LYS A 79 -14.80 -11.50 24.81
CA LYS A 79 -14.08 -12.71 25.26
C LYS A 79 -13.06 -12.45 26.36
N GLY A 80 -12.89 -11.21 26.83
CA GLY A 80 -12.02 -10.87 27.95
C GLY A 80 -10.61 -10.41 27.57
N TYR A 81 -10.34 -10.17 26.28
CA TYR A 81 -9.05 -9.62 25.85
C TYR A 81 -8.95 -8.13 26.21
N LYS A 82 -8.19 -7.80 27.27
CA LYS A 82 -7.99 -6.40 27.71
C LYS A 82 -7.11 -5.59 26.76
N GLN A 83 -6.09 -6.22 26.18
CA GLN A 83 -5.26 -5.64 25.12
C GLN A 83 -5.35 -6.52 23.88
N LEU A 84 -5.65 -5.90 22.75
CA LEU A 84 -5.80 -6.60 21.49
C LEU A 84 -4.43 -6.72 20.81
N PRO A 85 -4.02 -7.93 20.40
CA PRO A 85 -2.82 -8.11 19.60
C PRO A 85 -3.00 -7.50 18.20
N ASN A 86 -1.97 -7.53 17.36
CA ASN A 86 -2.07 -7.01 15.98
C ASN A 86 -3.24 -7.63 15.20
N LEU A 87 -3.84 -6.86 14.29
CA LEU A 87 -5.07 -7.23 13.58
C LEU A 87 -4.98 -8.60 12.87
N SER A 88 -3.84 -8.90 12.25
CA SER A 88 -3.58 -10.22 11.63
C SER A 88 -3.66 -11.36 12.66
N HIS A 89 -3.19 -11.12 13.88
CA HIS A 89 -3.21 -12.09 14.96
C HIS A 89 -4.63 -12.24 15.56
N GLN A 90 -5.37 -11.13 15.70
CA GLN A 90 -6.79 -11.16 16.07
C GLN A 90 -7.59 -12.07 15.12
N TYR A 91 -7.40 -11.92 13.81
CA TYR A 91 -8.06 -12.77 12.82
C TYR A 91 -7.67 -14.25 12.95
N LYS A 92 -6.40 -14.55 13.27
CA LYS A 92 -5.95 -15.93 13.52
C LYS A 92 -6.61 -16.53 14.76
N ILE A 93 -6.70 -15.79 15.86
CA ILE A 93 -7.38 -16.24 17.09
C ILE A 93 -8.84 -16.58 16.79
N ILE A 94 -9.55 -15.65 16.14
CA ILE A 94 -10.96 -15.86 15.80
C ILE A 94 -11.12 -17.06 14.87
N HIS A 95 -10.33 -17.12 13.81
CA HIS A 95 -10.40 -18.21 12.85
C HIS A 95 -10.10 -19.59 13.48
N SER A 96 -9.15 -19.65 14.42
CA SER A 96 -8.72 -20.91 15.03
C SER A 96 -9.63 -21.39 16.16
N GLN A 97 -10.07 -20.48 17.04
CA GLN A 97 -10.71 -20.87 18.30
C GLN A 97 -12.19 -20.52 18.34
N TYR A 98 -12.61 -19.45 17.66
CA TYR A 98 -13.93 -18.86 17.85
C TYR A 98 -14.74 -18.71 16.56
N LYS A 99 -14.38 -19.42 15.49
CA LYS A 99 -14.97 -19.23 14.15
C LYS A 99 -16.49 -19.26 14.15
N ASN A 100 -17.09 -20.29 14.78
CA ASN A 100 -18.54 -20.45 14.84
C ASN A 100 -19.20 -19.43 15.77
N ASN A 101 -18.55 -19.09 16.89
CA ASN A 101 -19.05 -18.09 17.82
C ASN A 101 -19.07 -16.70 17.20
N PHE A 102 -18.02 -16.35 16.45
CA PHE A 102 -17.95 -15.12 15.70
C PHE A 102 -19.00 -15.07 14.59
N ARG A 103 -19.23 -16.19 13.89
CA ARG A 103 -20.32 -16.29 12.90
C ARG A 103 -21.69 -15.99 13.51
N LYS A 104 -22.00 -16.54 14.69
CA LYS A 104 -23.25 -16.25 15.41
C LYS A 104 -23.34 -14.78 15.82
N PHE A 105 -22.26 -14.24 16.38
CA PHE A 105 -22.16 -12.83 16.74
C PHE A 105 -22.44 -11.91 15.55
N LEU A 106 -21.88 -12.19 14.36
CA LEU A 106 -22.13 -11.38 13.17
C LEU A 106 -23.61 -11.40 12.73
N ILE A 107 -24.32 -12.53 12.92
CA ILE A 107 -25.76 -12.62 12.60
C ILE A 107 -26.56 -11.74 13.57
N GLU A 108 -26.24 -11.82 14.86
CA GLU A 108 -26.88 -10.97 15.88
C GLU A 108 -26.65 -9.47 15.61
N GLN A 109 -25.43 -9.07 15.24
CA GLN A 109 -25.15 -7.67 14.90
C GLN A 109 -25.87 -7.22 13.61
N MET A 110 -26.10 -8.13 12.66
CA MET A 110 -26.90 -7.85 11.45
C MET A 110 -28.37 -7.62 11.80
N GLU A 111 -28.96 -8.47 12.64
CA GLU A 111 -30.34 -8.31 13.11
C GLU A 111 -30.53 -6.99 13.87
N LEU A 112 -29.56 -6.61 14.70
CA LEU A 112 -29.57 -5.32 15.39
C LEU A 112 -29.53 -4.15 14.41
N LYS A 113 -28.66 -4.21 13.39
CA LYS A 113 -28.56 -3.18 12.35
C LYS A 113 -29.87 -3.01 11.57
N ASN A 114 -30.56 -4.12 11.29
CA ASN A 114 -31.86 -4.10 10.60
C ASN A 114 -33.00 -3.57 11.47
N LYS A 115 -32.93 -3.69 12.80
CA LYS A 115 -33.93 -3.14 13.73
C LYS A 115 -33.76 -1.64 14.00
N SER A 116 -32.57 -1.09 13.75
CA SER A 116 -32.27 0.33 13.91
C SER A 116 -32.54 1.18 12.68
N LEU A 117 -32.94 0.55 11.57
CA LEU A 117 -33.40 1.17 10.32
C LEU A 117 -34.93 1.23 10.31
#